data_AF-A0A336L688-F1
#
_entry.id   AF-A0A336L688-F1
#
_cell.length_a   1.000
_cell.length_b   1.000
_cell.length_c   1.000
_cell.angle_alpha   90.00
_cell.angle_beta   90.00
_cell.angle_gamma   90.00
#
_symmetry.space_group_name_H-M   'P 1'
#
loop_
_entity.id
_entity.type
_entity.pdbx_description
1 polymer ?
#
loop_
_entity_poly.entity_id
_entity_poly.type
_entity_poly.pdbx_seq_one_letter_code
_entity_poly.pdbx_strand_id
1 'polypeptide(L)'
;MCDEEEIIEWKTEAQGVINDVKAHVSSIEVSAVLESNERKIYLNVVTLEDEKYCIRLDNEGFIVVGKEFDTTNLEDEESQVFETPYSLLSSISKKFTESFGNRLISELNKLQQN
;
A
#
# COMPACT_ATOMS: atom_id res chain seq x y z
N MET A 1 -23.09 -19.59 8.09
CA MET A 1 -23.55 -18.33 7.49
C MET A 1 -22.28 -17.53 7.36
N CYS A 2 -21.86 -17.26 6.13
CA CYS A 2 -20.63 -16.50 5.89
C CYS A 2 -21.02 -15.03 5.99
N ASP A 3 -20.24 -14.26 6.73
CA ASP A 3 -20.65 -12.96 7.23
C ASP A 3 -20.36 -11.91 6.16
N GLU A 4 -21.36 -11.64 5.31
CA GLU A 4 -21.31 -10.59 4.27
C GLU A 4 -20.92 -9.21 4.82
N GLU A 5 -21.15 -8.97 6.11
CA GLU A 5 -20.79 -7.71 6.80
C GLU A 5 -19.26 -7.51 6.89
N GLU A 6 -18.47 -8.55 7.20
CA GLU A 6 -17.01 -8.43 7.37
C GLU A 6 -16.28 -8.20 6.02
N ILE A 7 -16.81 -8.73 4.92
CA ILE A 7 -16.25 -8.49 3.58
C ILE A 7 -16.44 -7.03 3.15
N ILE A 8 -17.50 -6.37 3.63
CA ILE A 8 -17.75 -4.94 3.35
C ILE A 8 -16.75 -4.07 4.12
N GLU A 9 -16.32 -4.48 5.31
CA GLU A 9 -15.36 -3.74 6.14
C GLU A 9 -13.98 -3.65 5.49
N TRP A 10 -13.40 -4.78 5.05
CA TRP A 10 -12.08 -4.78 4.41
C TRP A 10 -12.04 -3.98 3.10
N LYS A 11 -13.12 -4.00 2.32
CA LYS A 11 -13.23 -3.14 1.13
C LYS A 11 -13.24 -1.66 1.50
N THR A 12 -13.87 -1.31 2.62
CA THR A 12 -13.92 0.07 3.12
C THR A 12 -12.55 0.51 3.63
N GLU A 13 -11.85 -0.34 4.39
CA GLU A 13 -10.47 -0.07 4.82
C GLU A 13 -9.53 0.09 3.63
N ALA A 14 -9.56 -0.85 2.68
CA ALA A 14 -8.80 -0.76 1.44
C ALA A 14 -9.05 0.56 0.70
N GLN A 15 -10.32 0.98 0.63
CA GLN A 15 -10.68 2.25 0.00
C GLN A 15 -10.15 3.47 0.77
N GLY A 16 -10.10 3.39 2.11
CA GLY A 16 -9.45 4.37 2.97
C GLY A 16 -7.95 4.49 2.68
N VAL A 17 -7.25 3.35 2.63
CA VAL A 17 -5.83 3.27 2.28
C VAL A 17 -5.58 3.86 0.89
N ILE A 18 -6.34 3.44 -0.12
CA ILE A 18 -6.26 3.96 -1.49
C ILE A 18 -6.38 5.48 -1.50
N ASN A 19 -7.36 6.03 -0.80
CA ASN A 19 -7.57 7.47 -0.77
C ASN A 19 -6.45 8.24 -0.09
N ASP A 20 -5.81 7.64 0.90
CA ASP A 20 -4.72 8.24 1.65
C ASP A 20 -3.42 8.27 0.83
N VAL A 21 -3.11 7.17 0.11
CA VAL A 21 -1.84 7.06 -0.61
C VAL A 21 -1.89 7.28 -2.12
N LYS A 22 -3.07 7.40 -2.75
CA LYS A 22 -3.19 7.62 -4.21
C LYS A 22 -2.41 8.81 -4.75
N ALA A 23 -2.13 9.82 -3.93
CA ALA A 23 -1.35 11.00 -4.32
C ALA A 23 0.17 10.73 -4.36
N HIS A 24 0.60 9.59 -3.83
CA HIS A 24 2.00 9.21 -3.61
C HIS A 24 2.45 8.03 -4.47
N VAL A 25 1.53 7.50 -5.28
CA VAL A 25 1.73 6.36 -6.18
C VAL A 25 1.15 6.71 -7.55
N SER A 26 1.55 5.98 -8.59
CA SER A 26 0.99 6.20 -9.94
C SER A 26 -0.45 5.68 -10.03
N SER A 27 -0.71 4.50 -9.49
CA SER A 27 -2.07 3.98 -9.32
C SER A 27 -2.11 2.98 -8.16
N ILE A 28 -3.29 2.81 -7.57
CA ILE A 28 -3.55 1.81 -6.54
C ILE A 28 -5.02 1.38 -6.61
N GLU A 29 -5.26 0.07 -6.60
CA GLU A 29 -6.59 -0.52 -6.73
C GLU A 29 -6.69 -1.87 -6.01
N VAL A 30 -7.90 -2.28 -5.67
CA VAL A 30 -8.15 -3.62 -5.09
C VAL A 30 -8.03 -4.67 -6.19
N SER A 31 -7.34 -5.78 -5.91
CA SER A 31 -7.29 -6.92 -6.84
C SER A 31 -8.69 -7.49 -7.08
N ALA A 32 -9.09 -7.55 -8.35
CA ALA A 32 -10.34 -8.20 -8.75
C ALA A 32 -10.17 -9.72 -9.00
N VAL A 33 -8.93 -10.20 -9.04
CA VAL A 33 -8.58 -11.59 -9.38
C VAL A 33 -8.38 -12.41 -8.11
N LEU A 34 -7.69 -11.86 -7.11
CA LEU A 34 -7.43 -12.56 -5.86
C LEU A 34 -8.65 -12.50 -4.95
N GLU A 35 -9.06 -13.66 -4.43
CA GLU A 35 -10.19 -13.75 -3.51
C GLU A 35 -9.90 -12.98 -2.23
N SER A 36 -10.65 -11.89 -2.04
CA SER A 36 -10.70 -11.18 -0.77
C SER A 36 -11.62 -11.94 0.18
N ASN A 37 -11.19 -12.11 1.43
CA ASN A 37 -11.98 -12.78 2.46
C ASN A 37 -12.04 -11.94 3.75
N GLU A 38 -12.71 -12.47 4.77
CA GLU A 38 -12.92 -11.83 6.08
C GLU A 38 -11.63 -11.51 6.87
N ARG A 39 -10.46 -11.99 6.41
CA ARG A 39 -9.18 -11.82 7.11
C ARG A 39 -8.15 -11.07 6.30
N LYS A 40 -8.33 -10.95 4.98
CA LYS A 40 -7.36 -10.34 4.09
C LYS A 40 -7.98 -9.79 2.81
N ILE A 41 -7.39 -8.70 2.34
CA ILE A 41 -7.68 -8.09 1.04
C ILE A 41 -6.37 -7.85 0.28
N TYR A 42 -6.45 -7.91 -1.04
CA TYR A 42 -5.29 -7.71 -1.91
C TYR A 42 -5.38 -6.38 -2.66
N LEU A 43 -4.28 -5.66 -2.68
CA LEU A 43 -4.12 -4.34 -3.30
C LEU A 43 -3.01 -4.40 -4.35
N ASN A 44 -3.31 -3.94 -5.55
CA ASN A 44 -2.34 -3.76 -6.61
C ASN A 44 -1.91 -2.29 -6.61
N VAL A 45 -0.60 -2.04 -6.59
CA VAL A 45 -0.03 -0.70 -6.62
C VAL A 45 1.00 -0.55 -7.73
N VAL A 46 1.00 0.60 -8.37
CA VAL A 46 2.06 1.06 -9.26
C VAL A 46 2.74 2.24 -8.60
N THR A 47 4.03 2.11 -8.32
CA THR A 47 4.81 3.20 -7.73
C THR A 47 5.01 4.35 -8.74
N LEU A 48 5.56 5.48 -8.28
CA LEU A 48 5.95 6.59 -9.16
C LEU A 48 7.10 6.24 -10.13
N GLU A 49 7.67 5.04 -9.96
CA GLU A 49 8.75 4.49 -10.77
C GLU A 49 8.23 3.50 -11.83
N ASP A 50 6.90 3.33 -11.93
CA ASP A 50 6.23 2.35 -12.81
C ASP A 50 6.50 0.88 -12.39
N GLU A 51 6.92 0.69 -11.14
CA GLU A 51 7.09 -0.65 -10.56
C GLU A 51 5.77 -1.14 -9.97
N LYS A 52 5.41 -2.39 -10.28
CA LYS A 52 4.17 -3.02 -9.85
C LYS A 52 4.39 -3.88 -8.62
N TYR A 53 3.43 -3.86 -7.71
CA TYR A 53 3.43 -4.73 -6.55
C TYR A 53 2.02 -5.21 -6.24
N CYS A 54 1.93 -6.44 -5.76
CA CYS A 54 0.74 -6.98 -5.13
C CYS A 54 0.97 -7.02 -3.62
N ILE A 55 0.07 -6.39 -2.87
CA ILE A 55 0.14 -6.21 -1.44
C ILE A 55 -1.05 -6.93 -0.81
N ARG A 56 -0.79 -7.70 0.24
CA ARG A 56 -1.81 -8.22 1.13
C ARG A 56 -1.98 -7.26 2.30
N LEU A 57 -3.22 -6.93 2.60
CA LEU A 57 -3.61 -6.23 3.82
C LEU A 57 -4.41 -7.20 4.67
N ASP A 58 -3.97 -7.40 5.90
CA ASP A 58 -4.62 -8.21 6.92
C ASP A 58 -4.42 -7.57 8.31
N ASN A 59 -4.84 -8.28 9.36
CA ASN A 59 -4.71 -7.82 10.74
C ASN A 59 -3.25 -7.62 11.21
N GLU A 60 -2.27 -8.24 10.54
CA GLU A 60 -0.85 -8.06 10.86
C GLU A 60 -0.30 -6.78 10.22
N GLY A 61 -0.85 -6.39 9.07
CA GLY A 61 -0.57 -5.13 8.41
C GLY A 61 -0.49 -5.26 6.89
N PHE A 62 0.43 -4.50 6.29
CA PHE A 62 0.67 -4.48 4.84
C PHE A 62 1.88 -5.34 4.51
N ILE A 63 1.73 -6.25 3.55
CA ILE A 63 2.74 -7.24 3.20
C ILE A 63 2.87 -7.33 1.68
N VAL A 64 4.08 -7.22 1.14
CA VAL A 64 4.31 -7.39 -0.30
C VAL A 64 4.32 -8.89 -0.63
N VAL A 65 3.28 -9.36 -1.32
CA VAL A 65 3.13 -10.77 -1.70
C VAL A 65 3.53 -11.04 -3.15
N GLY A 66 3.75 -9.99 -3.96
CA GLY A 66 4.16 -10.15 -5.36
C GLY A 66 4.77 -8.89 -5.96
N LYS A 67 5.57 -9.08 -7.03
CA LYS A 67 6.14 -7.99 -7.86
C LYS A 67 5.36 -7.75 -9.15
N GLU A 68 4.23 -8.42 -9.30
CA GLU A 68 3.30 -8.25 -10.39
C GLU A 68 1.89 -8.25 -9.80
N PHE A 69 0.95 -7.68 -10.54
CA PHE A 69 -0.45 -7.68 -10.13
C PHE A 69 -0.99 -9.09 -9.97
N ASP A 70 -1.81 -9.28 -8.94
CA ASP A 70 -2.51 -10.53 -8.70
C ASP A 70 -1.58 -11.74 -8.51
N THR A 71 -0.34 -11.49 -8.07
CA THR A 71 0.65 -12.55 -7.77
C THR A 71 0.94 -12.63 -6.27
N THR A 72 1.05 -13.85 -5.75
CA THR A 72 1.38 -14.12 -4.34
C THR A 72 2.69 -14.91 -4.20
N ASN A 73 3.56 -14.82 -5.20
CA ASN A 73 4.79 -15.61 -5.32
C ASN A 73 5.85 -15.29 -4.25
N LEU A 74 5.66 -14.24 -3.46
CA LEU A 74 6.54 -13.82 -2.36
C LEU A 74 5.93 -14.08 -0.97
N GLU A 75 4.79 -14.76 -0.88
CA GLU A 75 4.05 -14.98 0.38
C GLU A 75 4.80 -15.85 1.42
N ASP A 76 6.03 -16.30 1.13
CA ASP A 76 6.92 -17.02 2.05
C ASP A 76 7.47 -16.13 3.19
N GLU A 77 7.96 -16.75 4.28
CA GLU A 77 8.36 -16.16 5.58
C GLU A 77 9.33 -14.94 5.54
N GLU A 78 9.89 -14.58 4.37
CA GLU A 78 10.77 -13.42 4.19
C GLU A 78 10.01 -12.12 3.91
N SER A 79 8.69 -12.18 3.78
CA SER A 79 7.86 -11.00 3.54
C SER A 79 7.79 -10.09 4.77
N GLN A 80 8.33 -8.88 4.63
CA GLN A 80 8.30 -7.87 5.68
C GLN A 80 6.87 -7.36 5.90
N VAL A 81 6.43 -7.36 7.17
CA VAL A 81 5.17 -6.76 7.60
C VAL A 81 5.39 -5.28 7.90
N PHE A 82 4.53 -4.44 7.33
CA PHE A 82 4.54 -3.00 7.53
C PHE A 82 3.27 -2.56 8.25
N GLU A 83 3.41 -1.73 9.29
CA GLU A 83 2.27 -1.26 10.09
C GLU A 83 1.41 -0.23 9.36
N THR A 84 1.99 0.52 8.42
CA THR A 84 1.30 1.62 7.71
C THR A 84 1.61 1.56 6.22
N PRO A 85 0.69 2.06 5.36
CA PRO A 85 0.94 2.07 3.92
C PRO A 85 2.10 3.01 3.56
N TYR A 86 2.39 4.04 4.37
CA TYR A 86 3.55 4.90 4.18
C TYR A 86 4.89 4.20 4.47
N SER A 87 4.95 3.38 5.53
CA SER A 87 6.14 2.58 5.84
C SER A 87 6.45 1.60 4.71
N LEU A 88 5.40 0.97 4.16
CA LEU A 88 5.51 0.10 2.98
C LEU A 88 6.03 0.89 1.77
N LEU A 89 5.37 2.00 1.40
CA LEU A 89 5.76 2.82 0.25
C LEU A 89 7.19 3.36 0.36
N SER A 90 7.62 3.73 1.57
CA SER A 90 8.99 4.15 1.85
C SER A 90 10.02 3.06 1.55
N SER A 91 9.64 1.79 1.72
CA SER A 91 10.49 0.63 1.43
C SER A 91 10.52 0.25 -0.05
N ILE A 92 9.37 0.30 -0.74
CA ILE A 92 9.23 -0.19 -2.12
C ILE A 92 9.39 0.90 -3.21
N SER A 93 9.35 2.18 -2.84
CA SER A 93 9.40 3.33 -3.77
C SER A 93 10.45 4.35 -3.32
N LYS A 94 11.58 4.39 -4.03
CA LYS A 94 12.66 5.35 -3.75
C LYS A 94 12.19 6.77 -4.08
N LYS A 95 11.46 6.95 -5.18
CA LYS A 95 10.91 8.25 -5.56
C LYS A 95 9.93 8.79 -4.54
N PHE A 96 9.15 7.93 -3.88
CA PHE A 96 8.28 8.37 -2.79
C PHE A 96 9.10 8.95 -1.64
N THR A 97 10.13 8.23 -1.18
CA THR A 97 11.02 8.67 -0.10
C THR A 97 11.76 9.97 -0.45
N GLU A 98 12.28 10.08 -1.68
CA GLU A 98 12.92 11.30 -2.16
C GLU A 98 11.94 12.48 -2.24
N SER A 99 10.76 12.28 -2.83
CA SER A 99 9.74 13.33 -2.96
C SER A 99 9.24 13.78 -1.59
N PHE A 100 9.06 12.85 -0.65
CA PHE A 100 8.65 13.15 0.71
C PHE A 100 9.73 13.96 1.43
N GLY A 101 11.00 13.49 1.37
CA GLY A 101 12.14 14.21 1.95
C GLY A 101 12.31 15.62 1.38
N ASN A 102 12.21 15.78 0.06
CA ASN A 102 12.28 17.09 -0.61
C ASN A 102 11.16 18.02 -0.15
N ARG A 103 9.95 17.50 0.07
CA ARG A 103 8.82 18.28 0.59
C ARG A 103 9.09 18.73 2.03
N LEU A 104 9.60 17.87 2.89
CA LEU A 104 9.97 18.24 4.27
C LEU A 104 11.03 19.35 4.28
N ILE A 105 12.08 19.20 3.46
CA ILE A 105 13.14 20.21 3.34
C ILE A 105 12.58 21.54 2.85
N SER A 106 11.66 21.52 1.89
CA SER A 106 11.01 22.74 1.38
C SER A 106 10.21 23.45 2.48
N GLU A 107 9.42 22.73 3.27
CA GLU A 107 8.65 23.32 4.38
C GLU A 107 9.57 23.84 5.50
N LEU A 108 10.64 23.12 5.85
CA LEU A 108 11.62 23.58 6.83
C LEU A 108 12.29 24.89 6.39
N ASN A 109 12.68 25.00 5.12
CA ASN A 109 13.27 26.23 4.58
C ASN A 109 12.31 27.42 4.66
N LYS A 110 11.01 27.21 4.41
CA LYS A 110 9.99 28.28 4.54
C LYS A 110 9.88 28.81 5.97
N LEU A 111 10.04 27.93 6.96
CA LEU A 111 10.01 28.32 8.38
C LEU A 111 11.26 29.08 8.81
N GLN A 112 12.42 28.80 8.21
CA GLN A 112 13.67 29.51 8.50
C GLN A 112 13.78 30.88 7.82
N GLN A 113 12.93 31.18 6.84
CA GLN A 113 12.90 32.46 6.12
C GLN A 113 11.90 33.47 6.70
N ASN A 114 11.26 33.14 7.83
CA ASN A 114 10.46 34.05 8.67
C ASN A 114 11.19 34.40 9.96
#